data_AF-A0A371X750-F1
#
_entry.id   AF-A0A371X750-F1
#
_cell.length_a   1.000
_cell.length_b   1.000
_cell.length_c   1.000
_cell.angle_alpha   90.00
_cell.angle_beta   90.00
_cell.angle_gamma   90.00
#
_symmetry.space_group_name_H-M   'P 1'
#
loop_
_entity.id
_entity.type
_entity.pdbx_description
1 polymer ?
#
loop_
_entity_poly.entity_id
_entity_poly.type
_entity_poly.pdbx_seq_one_letter_code
_entity_poly.pdbx_strand_id
1 'polypeptide(L)'
;MSGRKWCPDNWLDEFIPTLCDDPSGFIVPTDGGWRLRPTDWDESQEGWDQPLEPGQIVDFCYTEDRGTVVVSFEADGSWRAVTPVPSASHFWVFEPDGPLGDTLDDLMDMLKSDGWFDDVGPGEHEIGAYYWSHAFSFRFDGARFVPCLEDTPTQ
;
A
#
# COMPACT_ATOMS: atom_id res chain seq x y z
N MET A 1 -8.37 -15.31 3.55
CA MET A 1 -8.45 -14.06 4.34
C MET A 1 -7.11 -13.40 4.19
N SER A 2 -7.00 -12.38 3.34
CA SER A 2 -5.79 -11.55 3.29
C SER A 2 -5.71 -10.79 4.62
N GLY A 3 -4.63 -11.01 5.36
CA GLY A 3 -4.36 -10.25 6.58
C GLY A 3 -3.81 -8.87 6.24
N ARG A 4 -3.78 -7.98 7.23
CA ARG A 4 -3.09 -6.69 7.11
C ARG A 4 -1.61 -6.91 6.83
N LYS A 5 -1.08 -6.13 5.91
CA LYS A 5 0.34 -6.04 5.62
C LYS A 5 0.82 -4.64 5.93
N TRP A 6 1.91 -4.52 6.69
CA TRP A 6 2.39 -3.27 7.25
C TRP A 6 3.61 -2.76 6.50
N CYS A 7 3.74 -1.44 6.45
CA CYS A 7 4.88 -0.70 5.94
C CYS A 7 5.11 0.54 6.81
N PRO A 8 6.36 0.94 7.11
CA PRO A 8 6.63 2.30 7.59
C PRO A 8 6.03 3.33 6.64
N ASP A 9 5.35 4.32 7.20
CA ASP A 9 4.64 5.36 6.45
C ASP A 9 5.57 6.15 5.52
N ASN A 10 6.76 6.47 6.02
CA ASN A 10 7.78 7.19 5.24
C ASN A 10 8.40 6.38 4.09
N TRP A 11 8.01 5.11 3.91
CA TRP A 11 8.41 4.29 2.77
C TRP A 11 7.29 4.16 1.71
N LEU A 12 6.08 4.69 1.99
CA LEU A 12 4.96 4.69 1.05
C LEU A 12 5.07 5.86 0.06
N ASP A 13 6.04 5.77 -0.85
CA ASP A 13 6.19 6.69 -1.97
C ASP A 13 6.34 5.90 -3.29
N GLU A 14 7.45 6.05 -4.01
CA GLU A 14 7.61 5.54 -5.38
C GLU A 14 7.82 4.02 -5.47
N PHE A 15 8.52 3.41 -4.51
CA PHE A 15 8.70 1.96 -4.45
C PHE A 15 8.42 1.47 -3.04
N ILE A 16 7.42 0.58 -2.93
CA ILE A 16 7.01 -0.01 -1.68
C ILE A 16 7.82 -1.31 -1.49
N PRO A 17 8.63 -1.43 -0.42
CA PRO A 17 9.39 -2.65 -0.16
C PRO A 17 8.49 -3.82 0.27
N THR A 18 9.07 -5.00 0.43
CA THR A 18 8.32 -6.17 0.94
C THR A 18 7.63 -5.87 2.26
N LEU A 19 6.31 -6.06 2.28
CA LEU A 19 5.45 -5.78 3.42
C LEU A 19 5.47 -6.91 4.46
N CYS A 20 5.34 -6.55 5.73
CA CYS A 20 5.34 -7.50 6.85
C CYS A 20 3.95 -7.75 7.43
N ASP A 21 3.70 -8.93 8.02
CA ASP A 21 2.45 -9.19 8.76
C ASP A 21 2.36 -8.42 10.09
N ASP A 22 3.50 -7.95 10.60
CA ASP A 22 3.63 -7.19 11.86
C ASP A 22 4.69 -6.09 11.69
N PRO A 23 4.51 -4.89 12.27
CA PRO A 23 5.51 -3.81 12.23
C PRO A 23 6.89 -4.22 12.76
N SER A 24 6.96 -5.16 13.70
CA SER A 24 8.23 -5.68 14.24
C SER A 24 9.01 -6.54 13.23
N GLY A 25 8.39 -6.94 12.11
CA GLY A 25 9.06 -7.67 11.03
C GLY A 25 10.19 -6.89 10.37
N PHE A 26 10.19 -5.56 10.51
CA PHE A 26 11.22 -4.67 9.97
C PHE A 26 12.41 -4.46 10.92
N ILE A 27 12.42 -5.07 12.09
CA ILE A 27 13.49 -4.91 13.09
C ILE A 27 14.62 -5.90 12.80
N VAL A 28 15.81 -5.38 12.55
CA VAL A 28 17.02 -6.19 12.32
C VAL A 28 18.02 -5.97 13.48
N PRO A 29 18.40 -7.01 14.23
CA PRO A 29 19.49 -6.91 15.22
C PRO A 29 20.84 -6.77 14.53
N THR A 30 21.72 -5.97 15.13
CA THR A 30 23.09 -5.73 14.68
C THR A 30 24.05 -5.72 15.88
N ASP A 31 25.35 -5.81 15.63
CA ASP A 31 26.37 -5.79 16.70
C ASP A 31 26.32 -4.51 17.56
N GLY A 32 25.79 -3.41 17.02
CA GLY A 32 25.70 -2.11 17.69
C GLY A 32 24.31 -1.71 18.20
N GLY A 33 23.29 -2.57 18.05
CA GLY A 33 21.90 -2.25 18.41
C GLY A 33 20.90 -2.75 17.38
N TRP A 34 19.87 -1.96 17.11
CA TRP A 34 18.76 -2.34 16.25
C TRP A 34 18.65 -1.40 15.05
N ARG A 35 18.14 -1.92 13.94
CA ARG A 35 17.87 -1.15 12.73
C ARG A 35 16.46 -1.42 12.24
N LEU A 36 15.81 -0.40 11.70
CA LEU A 36 14.60 -0.51 10.90
C LEU A 36 15.04 -0.70 9.45
N ARG A 37 14.64 -1.82 8.84
CA ARG A 37 15.08 -2.20 7.51
C ARG A 37 14.06 -3.11 6.81
N PRO A 38 13.81 -2.94 5.50
CA PRO A 38 13.05 -3.89 4.70
C PRO A 38 13.61 -5.32 4.74
N THR A 39 12.75 -6.31 4.59
CA THR A 39 13.20 -7.72 4.59
C THR A 39 13.92 -8.12 3.31
N ASP A 40 13.65 -7.41 2.21
CA ASP A 40 14.24 -7.54 0.89
C ASP A 40 15.34 -6.50 0.62
N TRP A 41 15.84 -5.85 1.68
CA TRP A 41 16.85 -4.82 1.58
C TRP A 41 18.15 -5.29 0.93
N ASP A 42 18.73 -4.43 0.10
CA ASP A 42 20.10 -4.54 -0.41
C ASP A 42 20.89 -3.23 -0.25
N GLU A 43 22.22 -3.30 -0.46
CA GLU A 43 23.13 -2.16 -0.27
C GLU A 43 22.87 -0.98 -1.22
N SER A 44 22.11 -1.16 -2.29
CA SER A 44 21.74 -0.05 -3.19
C SER A 44 20.57 0.80 -2.65
N GLN A 45 19.91 0.34 -1.60
CA GLN A 45 18.73 0.95 -0.98
C GLN A 45 19.06 1.61 0.37
N GLU A 46 20.15 2.39 0.42
CA GLU A 46 20.66 2.99 1.67
C GLU A 46 19.63 3.84 2.44
N GLY A 47 18.64 4.42 1.74
CA GLY A 47 17.62 5.30 2.35
C GLY A 47 16.65 4.61 3.32
N TRP A 48 16.48 3.29 3.21
CA TRP A 48 15.55 2.54 4.06
C TRP A 48 16.18 1.94 5.32
N ASP A 49 17.51 1.91 5.41
CA ASP A 49 18.20 1.31 6.53
C ASP A 49 18.54 2.34 7.61
N GLN A 50 17.75 2.35 8.69
CA GLN A 50 17.80 3.40 9.70
C GLN A 50 18.13 2.83 11.09
N PRO A 51 18.99 3.48 11.90
CA PRO A 51 19.19 3.06 13.28
C PRO A 51 17.89 3.20 14.08
N LEU A 52 17.66 2.27 15.01
CA LEU A 52 16.47 2.24 15.85
C LEU A 52 16.86 2.27 17.33
N GLU A 53 16.37 3.28 18.06
CA GLU A 53 16.65 3.48 19.48
C GLU A 53 15.45 3.14 20.36
N PRO A 54 15.63 2.50 21.54
CA PRO A 54 14.52 2.26 22.46
C PRO A 54 13.78 3.55 22.82
N GLY A 55 12.46 3.54 22.68
CA GLY A 55 11.59 4.70 22.86
C GLY A 55 11.31 5.49 21.58
N GLN A 56 12.03 5.24 20.48
CA GLN A 56 11.75 5.84 19.17
C GLN A 56 10.34 5.45 18.70
N ILE A 57 9.64 6.44 18.14
CA ILE A 57 8.33 6.25 17.52
C ILE A 57 8.52 6.17 16.01
N VAL A 58 7.88 5.20 15.39
CA VAL A 58 7.81 5.00 13.95
C VAL A 58 6.36 4.83 13.57
N ASP A 59 5.95 5.55 12.54
CA ASP A 59 4.61 5.49 12.00
C ASP A 59 4.51 4.40 10.93
N PHE A 60 3.46 3.60 11.02
CA PHE A 60 3.19 2.50 10.09
C PHE A 60 1.79 2.62 9.50
N CYS A 61 1.70 2.37 8.21
CA CYS A 61 0.44 2.17 7.51
C CYS A 61 0.27 0.67 7.23
N TYR A 62 -0.98 0.22 7.15
CA TYR A 62 -1.28 -1.13 6.67
C TYR A 62 -2.05 -1.09 5.37
N THR A 63 -1.84 -2.11 4.53
CA THR A 63 -2.67 -2.41 3.38
C THR A 63 -3.55 -3.64 3.64
N GLU A 64 -4.75 -3.60 3.07
CA GLU A 64 -5.67 -4.73 2.97
C GLU A 64 -6.04 -4.93 1.50
N ASP A 65 -5.77 -6.13 0.98
CA ASP A 65 -6.30 -6.57 -0.32
C ASP A 65 -7.83 -6.65 -0.22
N ARG A 66 -8.52 -5.86 -1.05
CA ARG A 66 -9.98 -5.77 -1.12
C ARG A 66 -10.57 -6.65 -2.23
N GLY A 67 -9.74 -7.47 -2.86
CA GLY A 67 -10.09 -8.32 -3.99
C GLY A 67 -10.21 -7.50 -5.26
N THR A 68 -11.15 -7.92 -6.12
CA THR A 68 -11.32 -7.33 -7.43
C THR A 68 -12.76 -6.90 -7.68
N VAL A 69 -12.93 -5.95 -8.60
CA VAL A 69 -14.22 -5.49 -9.11
C VAL A 69 -14.25 -5.67 -10.62
N VAL A 70 -15.33 -6.23 -11.15
CA VAL A 70 -15.54 -6.32 -12.60
C VAL A 70 -16.17 -5.03 -13.08
N VAL A 71 -15.54 -4.38 -14.05
CA VAL A 71 -15.99 -3.11 -14.62
C VAL A 71 -16.16 -3.27 -16.13
N SER A 72 -17.30 -2.82 -16.65
CA SER A 72 -17.56 -2.76 -18.08
C SER A 72 -17.17 -1.38 -18.61
N PHE A 73 -16.17 -1.33 -19.48
CA PHE A 73 -15.74 -0.13 -20.20
C PHE A 73 -16.51 -0.02 -21.51
N GLU A 74 -17.13 1.13 -21.74
CA GLU A 74 -17.89 1.42 -22.96
C GLU A 74 -17.01 2.13 -23.99
N ALA A 75 -17.36 2.00 -25.28
CA ALA A 75 -16.56 2.56 -26.36
C ALA A 75 -16.46 4.10 -26.37
N ASP A 76 -17.35 4.79 -25.63
CA ASP A 76 -17.32 6.23 -25.44
C ASP A 76 -16.45 6.67 -24.24
N GLY A 77 -15.79 5.72 -23.58
CA GLY A 77 -14.95 5.95 -22.41
C GLY A 77 -15.72 6.06 -21.10
N SER A 78 -17.04 5.85 -21.09
CA SER A 78 -17.80 5.67 -19.85
C SER A 78 -17.60 4.26 -19.29
N TRP A 79 -17.96 4.07 -18.02
CA TRP A 79 -17.82 2.77 -17.35
C TRP A 79 -19.02 2.48 -16.44
N ARG A 80 -19.24 1.20 -16.15
CA ARG A 80 -20.14 0.75 -15.07
C ARG A 80 -19.57 -0.44 -14.31
N ALA A 81 -19.76 -0.44 -13.00
CA ALA A 81 -19.46 -1.62 -12.19
C ALA A 81 -20.46 -2.75 -12.50
N VAL A 82 -19.94 -3.94 -12.79
CA VAL A 82 -20.72 -5.16 -13.01
C VAL A 82 -20.90 -5.92 -11.69
N THR A 83 -19.91 -5.86 -10.81
CA THR A 83 -19.96 -6.38 -9.43
C THR A 83 -19.98 -5.24 -8.42
N PRO A 84 -20.38 -5.48 -7.15
CA PRO A 84 -20.27 -4.49 -6.10
C PRO A 84 -18.84 -3.96 -5.98
N VAL A 85 -18.70 -2.63 -5.92
CA VAL A 85 -17.40 -1.98 -5.71
C VAL A 85 -17.00 -2.14 -4.24
N PRO A 86 -15.83 -2.71 -3.93
CA PRO A 86 -15.38 -2.82 -2.55
C PRO A 86 -15.01 -1.45 -1.97
N SER A 87 -15.05 -1.33 -0.64
CA SER A 87 -14.50 -0.18 0.06
C SER A 87 -12.97 -0.23 -0.01
N ALA A 88 -12.40 0.47 -0.98
CA ALA A 88 -10.96 0.56 -1.25
C ALA A 88 -10.52 2.03 -1.28
N SER A 89 -9.21 2.27 -1.17
CA SER A 89 -8.65 3.61 -1.39
C SER A 89 -7.90 3.72 -2.71
N HIS A 90 -7.62 2.60 -3.39
CA HIS A 90 -6.94 2.58 -4.67
C HIS A 90 -7.50 1.46 -5.55
N PHE A 91 -7.56 1.73 -6.86
CA PHE A 91 -7.95 0.81 -7.92
C PHE A 91 -6.88 0.83 -9.01
N TRP A 92 -6.57 -0.32 -9.59
CA TRP A 92 -5.54 -0.43 -10.62
C TRP A 92 -5.87 -1.50 -11.65
N VAL A 93 -5.23 -1.39 -12.81
CA VAL A 93 -5.27 -2.40 -13.87
C VAL A 93 -3.84 -2.73 -14.29
N PHE A 94 -3.58 -3.96 -14.73
CA PHE A 94 -2.25 -4.44 -15.17
C PHE A 94 -1.11 -4.32 -14.14
N GLU A 95 -1.09 -5.18 -13.12
CA GLU A 95 0.08 -5.27 -12.23
C GLU A 95 1.37 -5.66 -12.98
N PRO A 96 2.55 -5.14 -12.56
CA PRO A 96 2.77 -4.16 -11.48
C PRO A 96 2.85 -2.68 -11.94
N ASP A 97 2.86 -2.42 -13.26
CA ASP A 97 3.25 -1.11 -13.83
C ASP A 97 2.09 -0.35 -14.50
N GLY A 98 0.85 -0.76 -14.27
CA GLY A 98 -0.31 -0.11 -14.85
C GLY A 98 -0.83 1.08 -14.04
N PRO A 99 -1.74 1.87 -14.62
CA PRO A 99 -2.26 3.07 -13.98
C PRO A 99 -3.06 2.74 -12.72
N LEU A 100 -3.00 3.68 -11.78
CA LEU A 100 -3.66 3.61 -10.49
C LEU A 100 -4.52 4.87 -10.31
N GLY A 101 -5.68 4.71 -9.68
CA GLY A 101 -6.53 5.83 -9.27
C GLY A 101 -7.17 5.59 -7.91
N ASP A 102 -7.43 6.66 -7.17
CA ASP A 102 -8.03 6.61 -5.83
C ASP A 102 -9.52 6.21 -5.90
N THR A 103 -10.14 6.47 -7.05
CA THR A 103 -11.48 6.01 -7.42
C THR A 103 -11.45 5.35 -8.79
N LEU A 104 -12.54 4.64 -9.15
CA LEU A 104 -12.70 4.11 -10.50
C LEU A 104 -12.80 5.24 -11.55
N ASP A 105 -13.36 6.40 -11.20
CA ASP A 105 -13.38 7.55 -12.11
C ASP A 105 -11.96 8.08 -12.36
N ASP A 106 -11.15 8.23 -11.30
CA ASP A 106 -9.75 8.67 -11.44
C ASP A 106 -8.93 7.67 -12.26
N LEU A 107 -9.10 6.37 -12.01
CA LEU A 107 -8.45 5.32 -12.79
C LEU A 107 -8.83 5.41 -14.28
N MET A 108 -10.11 5.66 -14.58
CA MET A 108 -10.57 5.82 -15.96
C MET A 108 -10.02 7.06 -16.64
N ASP A 109 -9.84 8.16 -15.89
CA ASP A 109 -9.22 9.36 -16.42
C ASP A 109 -7.73 9.14 -16.70
N MET A 110 -7.01 8.44 -15.81
CA MET A 110 -5.62 8.04 -16.01
C MET A 110 -5.44 7.12 -17.22
N LEU A 111 -6.30 6.10 -17.36
CA LEU A 111 -6.29 5.21 -18.52
C LEU A 111 -6.40 5.98 -19.85
N LYS A 112 -7.23 7.02 -19.89
CA LYS A 112 -7.41 7.86 -21.08
C LYS A 112 -6.24 8.81 -21.30
N SER A 113 -5.76 9.48 -20.24
CA SER A 113 -4.69 10.48 -20.36
C SER A 113 -3.38 9.85 -20.83
N ASP A 114 -3.11 8.64 -20.36
CA ASP A 114 -1.84 7.97 -20.56
C ASP A 114 -1.89 7.01 -21.78
N GLY A 115 -3.02 6.97 -22.50
CA GLY A 115 -3.20 6.18 -23.72
C GLY A 115 -3.48 4.69 -23.51
N TRP A 116 -3.52 4.23 -22.26
CA TRP A 116 -3.79 2.83 -21.91
C TRP A 116 -5.21 2.38 -22.23
N PHE A 117 -6.16 3.30 -22.34
CA PHE A 117 -7.55 2.95 -22.68
C PHE A 117 -7.66 2.27 -24.05
N ASP A 118 -6.81 2.65 -25.01
CA ASP A 118 -6.77 2.01 -26.33
C ASP A 118 -6.20 0.58 -26.26
N ASP A 119 -5.31 0.32 -25.30
CA ASP A 119 -4.72 -1.00 -25.06
C ASP A 119 -5.68 -1.93 -24.30
N VAL A 120 -6.39 -1.40 -23.28
CA VAL A 120 -7.41 -2.14 -22.53
C VAL A 120 -8.64 -2.43 -23.40
N GLY A 121 -9.11 -1.41 -24.12
CA GLY A 121 -10.29 -1.45 -24.96
C GLY A 121 -11.63 -1.59 -24.22
N PRO A 122 -12.75 -1.46 -24.94
CA PRO A 122 -14.08 -1.67 -24.37
C PRO A 122 -14.33 -3.14 -24.01
N GLY A 123 -15.11 -3.40 -22.97
CA GLY A 123 -15.40 -4.75 -22.48
C GLY A 123 -15.42 -4.85 -20.96
N GLU A 124 -15.63 -6.06 -20.44
CA GLU A 124 -15.55 -6.34 -19.00
C GLU A 124 -14.11 -6.64 -18.59
N HIS A 125 -13.63 -5.94 -17.56
CA HIS A 125 -12.28 -6.03 -17.05
C HIS A 125 -12.29 -6.25 -15.54
N GLU A 126 -11.35 -7.05 -15.07
CA GLU A 126 -11.13 -7.25 -13.64
C GLU A 126 -10.14 -6.19 -13.13
N ILE A 127 -10.61 -5.33 -12.23
CA ILE A 127 -9.85 -4.24 -11.64
C ILE A 127 -9.47 -4.63 -10.21
N GLY A 128 -8.19 -4.52 -9.87
CA GLY A 128 -7.71 -4.75 -8.52
C GLY A 128 -8.16 -3.63 -7.58
N ALA A 129 -8.40 -3.98 -6.30
CA ALA A 129 -8.73 -3.01 -5.27
C ALA A 129 -7.97 -3.30 -3.95
N TYR A 130 -7.39 -2.25 -3.34
CA TYR A 130 -6.68 -2.33 -2.07
C TYR A 130 -6.93 -1.08 -1.25
N TYR A 131 -6.70 -1.21 0.04
CA TYR A 131 -6.89 -0.12 0.99
C TYR A 131 -5.60 0.10 1.76
N TRP A 132 -5.04 1.30 1.69
CA TRP A 132 -4.06 1.78 2.66
C TRP A 132 -4.75 2.52 3.80
N SER A 133 -4.32 2.23 5.02
CA SER A 133 -4.75 2.94 6.21
C SER A 133 -4.10 4.31 6.33
N HIS A 134 -4.61 5.13 7.25
CA HIS A 134 -3.81 6.21 7.82
C HIS A 134 -2.65 5.64 8.65
N ALA A 135 -1.68 6.50 8.98
CA ALA A 135 -0.56 6.16 9.82
C ALA A 135 -0.96 5.84 11.27
N PHE A 136 -0.41 4.76 11.81
CA PHE A 136 -0.49 4.37 13.21
C PHE A 136 0.89 4.45 13.84
N SER A 137 1.00 5.15 14.98
CA SER A 137 2.28 5.27 15.68
C SER A 137 2.60 4.05 16.53
N PHE A 138 3.82 3.55 16.41
CA PHE A 138 4.36 2.48 17.24
C PHE A 138 5.66 2.91 17.90
N ARG A 139 5.83 2.55 19.18
CA ARG A 139 7.06 2.78 19.93
C ARG A 139 7.92 1.53 19.92
N PHE A 140 9.20 1.67 19.63
CA PHE A 140 10.16 0.58 19.79
C PHE A 140 10.51 0.37 21.27
N ASP A 141 10.34 -0.85 21.79
CA ASP A 141 10.62 -1.19 23.20
C ASP A 141 12.00 -1.83 23.44
N GLY A 142 12.80 -1.99 22.39
CA GLY A 142 14.09 -2.68 22.42
C GLY A 142 14.05 -4.11 21.88
N ALA A 143 12.88 -4.66 21.57
CA ALA A 143 12.74 -5.95 20.88
C ALA A 143 11.60 -5.98 19.85
N ARG A 144 10.60 -5.10 19.99
CA ARG A 144 9.42 -5.05 19.14
C ARG A 144 8.84 -3.64 19.08
N PHE A 145 7.91 -3.45 18.15
CA PHE A 145 7.05 -2.28 18.12
C PHE A 145 5.80 -2.53 18.98
N VAL A 146 5.46 -1.57 19.83
CA VAL A 146 4.23 -1.57 20.62
C VAL A 146 3.35 -0.39 20.21
N PRO A 147 2.03 -0.56 19.99
CA PRO A 147 1.14 0.53 19.61
C PRO A 147 1.19 1.67 20.64
N CYS A 148 1.27 2.91 20.17
CA CYS A 148 1.03 4.07 21.02
C CYS A 148 -0.48 4.13 21.33
N LEU A 149 -0.85 4.11 22.62
CA LEU A 149 -2.24 3.97 23.07
C LEU A 149 -3.14 5.21 22.80
N GLU A 150 -2.66 6.24 22.09
CA GLU A 150 -3.36 7.53 22.00
C GLU A 150 -3.98 7.88 20.64
N ASP A 151 -3.86 7.06 19.59
CA ASP A 151 -4.51 7.36 18.31
C ASP A 151 -5.76 6.50 18.10
N THR A 152 -6.85 6.88 18.76
CA THR A 152 -8.18 6.60 18.18
C THR A 152 -8.47 7.74 17.22
N PRO A 153 -8.51 7.52 15.89
CA PRO A 153 -8.90 8.59 14.98
C PRO A 153 -10.29 9.08 15.39
N THR A 154 -10.40 10.39 15.62
CA THR A 154 -11.70 11.01 15.86
C THR A 154 -12.50 10.85 14.56
N GLN A 155 -13.65 10.18 14.65
CA GLN A 155 -14.60 9.99 13.54
C GLN A 155 -15.06 11.32 12.94
#